data_AF-A0A7C2KZ33-F1
#
_entry.id   AF-A0A7C2KZ33-F1
#
_cell.length_a   1.000
_cell.length_b   1.000
_cell.length_c   1.000
_cell.angle_alpha   90.00
_cell.angle_beta   90.00
_cell.angle_gamma   90.00
#
_symmetry.space_group_name_H-M   'P 1'
#
loop_
_entity.id
_entity.type
_entity.pdbx_description
1 polymer ?
#
loop_
_entity_poly.entity_id
_entity_poly.type
_entity_poly.pdbx_seq_one_letter_code
_entity_poly.pdbx_strand_id
1 'polypeptide(L)'
;MSLLATYGLLLAVTLGTAPQDPEIRELEARHWFNNPVYRLHDDRDVLLWFFTTRDRESHAIVPKLNRLQRRPDLVVIGITEDSRVDAERFIRQTRAGFTVGAGSPMLKRLDIRPSAQLYRLSRKEGGRISRVDVSNLDSLLPDWGPYGEEDISQLDEDWELVDFISSDALGQRRAEAVRKLFAYGDRAALIDLADRLLPEERNPWVRNALIYFKERAEGTREPQPEPAPSTIHYRVFSDKLDAPEWATAREYLRRVESLSVTQLLSDYRNHLTDQPNDVVIRRIIVDHLEHVQDRTAARSALLEMVAREPDYFIRLRLVGSFSTVCNVGDQEVADYLDALAETETNLLHVRPMMEYVAYVLRTGQEDTRTMQPRP
;
A
#
# COMPACT_ATOMS: atom_id res chain seq x y z
N MET A 1 -1.11 -44.66 -29.06
CA MET A 1 -1.74 -43.73 -30.01
C MET A 1 -2.61 -42.78 -29.19
N SER A 2 -2.08 -41.64 -28.78
CA SER A 2 -2.84 -40.66 -27.99
C SER A 2 -3.36 -39.58 -28.91
N LEU A 3 -4.68 -39.47 -29.01
CA LEU A 3 -5.38 -38.34 -29.61
C LEU A 3 -4.96 -37.08 -28.84
N LEU A 4 -4.13 -36.25 -29.47
CA LEU A 4 -3.91 -34.85 -29.09
C LEU A 4 -5.21 -34.11 -29.35
N ALA A 5 -6.12 -34.08 -28.38
CA ALA A 5 -7.28 -33.21 -28.43
C ALA A 5 -6.79 -31.76 -28.32
N THR A 6 -6.92 -31.00 -29.41
CA THR A 6 -6.75 -29.54 -29.38
C THR A 6 -8.03 -28.94 -28.81
N TYR A 7 -7.91 -28.08 -27.81
CA TYR A 7 -9.06 -27.41 -27.19
C TYR A 7 -9.10 -25.95 -27.69
N GLY A 8 -10.13 -25.58 -28.44
CA GLY A 8 -10.36 -24.21 -28.89
C GLY A 8 -11.17 -23.42 -27.87
N LEU A 9 -10.77 -22.17 -27.59
CA LEU A 9 -11.62 -21.20 -26.90
C LEU A 9 -12.27 -20.31 -27.96
N LEU A 10 -13.61 -20.38 -28.08
CA LEU A 10 -14.37 -19.57 -29.03
C LEU A 10 -14.68 -18.20 -28.42
N LEU A 11 -14.13 -17.13 -29.02
CA LEU A 11 -14.54 -15.77 -28.69
C LEU A 11 -15.78 -15.42 -29.54
N ALA A 12 -16.97 -15.45 -28.93
CA ALA A 12 -18.20 -15.08 -29.61
C ALA A 12 -18.28 -13.56 -29.83
N VAL A 13 -17.68 -13.05 -30.91
CA VAL A 13 -17.75 -11.64 -31.30
C VAL A 13 -18.90 -11.46 -32.32
N THR A 14 -20.02 -10.91 -31.87
CA THR A 14 -21.12 -10.48 -32.76
C THR A 14 -20.77 -9.13 -33.40
N LEU A 15 -20.83 -9.08 -34.73
CA LEU A 15 -20.18 -8.05 -35.57
C LEU A 15 -20.99 -6.78 -35.79
N GLY A 16 -20.31 -5.64 -35.64
CA GLY A 16 -20.53 -4.39 -36.38
C GLY A 16 -19.23 -3.98 -37.09
N THR A 17 -19.19 -4.16 -38.40
CA THR A 17 -18.18 -3.78 -39.42
C THR A 17 -16.96 -2.93 -39.00
N ALA A 18 -15.79 -3.57 -38.86
CA ALA A 18 -14.44 -3.00 -39.03
C ALA A 18 -13.45 -4.12 -39.45
N PRO A 19 -12.29 -3.83 -40.08
CA PRO A 19 -11.56 -4.77 -40.94
C PRO A 19 -11.13 -6.03 -40.18
N GLN A 20 -11.43 -7.18 -40.80
CA GLN A 20 -11.36 -8.51 -40.23
C GLN A 20 -9.95 -9.08 -40.38
N ASP A 21 -9.25 -9.30 -39.27
CA ASP A 21 -8.31 -10.42 -39.17
C ASP A 21 -9.11 -11.63 -38.66
N PRO A 22 -9.56 -12.54 -39.55
CA PRO A 22 -10.39 -13.67 -39.17
C PRO A 22 -9.69 -14.65 -38.22
N GLU A 23 -8.35 -14.64 -38.18
CA GLU A 23 -7.55 -15.61 -37.41
C GLU A 23 -7.59 -15.40 -35.89
N ILE A 24 -7.84 -14.18 -35.38
CA ILE A 24 -7.79 -13.89 -33.93
C ILE A 24 -9.09 -14.31 -33.20
N ARG A 25 -10.16 -14.61 -33.94
CA ARG A 25 -11.48 -14.95 -33.36
C ARG A 25 -11.54 -16.33 -32.71
N GLU A 26 -10.62 -17.22 -33.09
CA GLU A 26 -10.53 -18.56 -32.54
C GLU A 26 -9.13 -18.76 -31.96
N LEU A 27 -9.06 -18.87 -30.62
CA LEU A 27 -7.81 -19.12 -29.94
C LEU A 27 -7.57 -20.62 -29.84
N GLU A 28 -6.60 -21.11 -30.62
CA GLU A 28 -6.17 -22.50 -30.58
C GLU A 28 -5.00 -22.66 -29.61
N ALA A 29 -5.16 -23.47 -28.57
CA ALA A 29 -4.05 -23.91 -27.72
C ALA A 29 -4.17 -25.41 -27.40
N ARG A 30 -3.02 -26.06 -27.21
CA ARG A 30 -2.99 -27.48 -26.81
C ARG A 30 -3.32 -27.67 -25.34
N HIS A 31 -2.99 -26.67 -24.52
CA HIS A 31 -3.20 -26.70 -23.07
C HIS A 31 -3.68 -25.34 -22.58
N TRP A 32 -4.62 -25.35 -21.63
CA TRP A 32 -5.15 -24.15 -20.99
C TRP A 32 -4.96 -24.22 -19.48
N PHE A 33 -4.58 -23.11 -18.87
CA PHE A 33 -4.35 -22.94 -17.44
C PHE A 33 -5.15 -21.76 -16.90
N ASN A 34 -5.47 -21.78 -15.61
CA ASN A 34 -6.19 -20.70 -14.92
C ASN A 34 -7.48 -20.28 -15.66
N ASN A 35 -8.17 -21.24 -16.29
CA ASN A 35 -9.31 -20.95 -17.14
C ASN A 35 -10.53 -20.56 -16.27
N PRO A 36 -11.05 -19.33 -16.35
CA PRO A 36 -12.28 -18.99 -15.67
C PRO A 36 -13.46 -19.69 -16.34
N VAL A 37 -14.58 -19.80 -15.62
CA VAL A 37 -15.86 -20.21 -16.21
C VAL A 37 -16.34 -19.11 -17.17
N TYR A 38 -15.97 -19.21 -18.44
CA TYR A 38 -16.40 -18.25 -19.47
C TYR A 38 -17.86 -18.52 -19.86
N ARG A 39 -18.73 -17.50 -19.79
CA ARG A 39 -20.13 -17.59 -20.21
C ARG A 39 -20.30 -16.90 -21.56
N LEU A 40 -21.16 -17.45 -22.42
CA LEU A 40 -21.43 -16.94 -23.78
C LEU A 40 -21.97 -15.48 -23.84
N HIS A 41 -22.35 -14.90 -22.70
CA HIS A 41 -22.94 -13.54 -22.58
C HIS A 41 -21.99 -12.55 -21.88
N ASP A 42 -20.69 -12.78 -21.97
CA ASP A 42 -19.69 -11.97 -21.30
C ASP A 42 -19.37 -10.68 -22.07
N ASP A 43 -19.81 -9.52 -21.57
CA ASP A 43 -19.64 -8.21 -22.22
C ASP A 43 -18.27 -7.55 -21.94
N ARG A 44 -17.36 -8.29 -21.32
CA ARG A 44 -16.00 -7.83 -20.99
C ARG A 44 -15.15 -7.62 -22.25
N ASP A 45 -14.26 -6.63 -22.16
CA ASP A 45 -13.15 -6.48 -23.11
C ASP A 45 -12.16 -7.64 -22.92
N VAL A 46 -11.44 -8.01 -23.97
CA VAL A 46 -10.43 -9.07 -23.90
C VAL A 46 -9.07 -8.51 -24.27
N LEU A 47 -8.09 -8.66 -23.39
CA LEU A 47 -6.69 -8.36 -23.64
C LEU A 47 -5.93 -9.65 -23.93
N LEU A 48 -5.58 -9.86 -25.20
CA LEU A 48 -4.75 -10.97 -25.63
C LEU A 48 -3.29 -10.58 -25.57
N TRP A 49 -2.50 -11.43 -24.95
CA TRP A 49 -1.06 -11.24 -24.81
C TRP A 49 -0.32 -12.42 -25.42
N PHE A 50 0.36 -12.20 -26.54
CA PHE A 50 1.19 -13.22 -27.19
C PHE A 50 2.63 -13.09 -26.72
N PHE A 51 3.20 -14.19 -26.22
CA PHE A 51 4.50 -14.13 -25.54
C PHE A 51 5.30 -15.45 -25.63
N THR A 52 6.59 -15.34 -25.30
CA THR A 52 7.44 -16.49 -24.96
C THR A 52 7.80 -16.47 -23.48
N THR A 53 7.78 -17.64 -22.86
CA THR A 53 8.08 -17.91 -21.46
C THR A 53 9.53 -17.63 -21.07
N ARG A 54 10.43 -17.55 -22.06
CA ARG A 54 11.88 -17.38 -21.86
C ARG A 54 12.35 -15.93 -21.90
N ASP A 55 11.51 -15.03 -22.41
CA ASP A 55 11.87 -13.63 -22.58
C ASP A 55 11.73 -12.85 -21.27
N ARG A 56 12.72 -12.01 -20.95
CA ARG A 56 12.75 -11.22 -19.72
C ARG A 56 11.65 -10.16 -19.72
N GLU A 57 11.31 -9.59 -20.87
CA GLU A 57 10.21 -8.62 -20.98
C GLU A 57 8.87 -9.28 -20.65
N SER A 58 8.69 -10.55 -21.05
CA SER A 58 7.51 -11.33 -20.67
C SER A 58 7.38 -11.57 -19.17
N HIS A 59 8.48 -11.65 -18.42
CA HIS A 59 8.40 -11.75 -16.95
C HIS A 59 8.05 -10.39 -16.33
N ALA A 60 8.60 -9.30 -16.86
CA ALA A 60 8.40 -7.95 -16.35
C ALA A 60 6.96 -7.43 -16.50
N ILE A 61 6.22 -7.92 -17.50
CA ILE A 61 4.85 -7.47 -17.80
C ILE A 61 3.77 -8.16 -16.96
N VAL A 62 4.04 -9.35 -16.40
CA VAL A 62 3.05 -10.14 -15.64
C VAL A 62 2.45 -9.38 -14.47
N PRO A 63 3.20 -8.61 -13.66
CA PRO A 63 2.59 -7.81 -12.59
C PRO A 63 1.52 -6.84 -13.11
N LYS A 64 1.76 -6.18 -14.26
CA LYS A 64 0.79 -5.26 -14.88
C LYS A 64 -0.45 -6.00 -15.39
N LEU A 65 -0.26 -7.13 -16.05
CA LEU A 65 -1.36 -7.96 -16.56
C LEU A 65 -2.19 -8.59 -15.43
N ASN A 66 -1.56 -8.97 -14.32
CA ASN A 66 -2.24 -9.43 -13.12
C ASN A 66 -3.12 -8.34 -12.49
N ARG A 67 -2.70 -7.06 -12.53
CA ARG A 67 -3.56 -5.94 -12.11
C ARG A 67 -4.76 -5.80 -13.04
N LEU A 68 -4.51 -5.77 -14.36
CA LEU A 68 -5.57 -5.66 -15.38
C LEU A 68 -6.62 -6.78 -15.29
N GLN A 69 -6.20 -8.02 -15.01
CA GLN A 69 -7.11 -9.17 -14.87
C GLN A 69 -8.08 -9.06 -13.68
N ARG A 70 -7.80 -8.22 -12.69
CA ARG A 70 -8.71 -8.03 -11.54
C ARG A 70 -9.96 -7.24 -11.90
N ARG A 71 -9.94 -6.55 -13.04
CA ARG A 71 -11.09 -5.76 -13.50
C ARG A 71 -12.26 -6.67 -13.89
N PRO A 72 -13.48 -6.38 -13.41
CA PRO A 72 -14.66 -7.15 -13.78
C PRO A 72 -15.12 -6.88 -15.22
N ASP A 73 -14.60 -5.84 -15.89
CA ASP A 73 -14.92 -5.48 -17.28
C ASP A 73 -13.87 -5.95 -18.30
N LEU A 74 -12.80 -6.64 -17.86
CA LEU A 74 -11.67 -7.05 -18.70
C LEU A 74 -11.27 -8.50 -18.42
N VAL A 75 -10.90 -9.23 -19.47
CA VAL A 75 -10.30 -10.56 -19.37
C VAL A 75 -8.93 -10.53 -20.01
N VAL A 76 -7.91 -11.00 -19.30
CA VAL A 76 -6.55 -11.13 -19.83
C VAL A 76 -6.31 -12.59 -20.20
N ILE A 77 -5.81 -12.81 -21.42
CA ILE A 77 -5.48 -14.14 -21.92
C ILE A 77 -4.07 -14.11 -22.49
N GLY A 78 -3.15 -14.82 -21.84
CA GLY A 78 -1.80 -15.07 -22.36
C GLY A 78 -1.79 -16.26 -23.31
N ILE A 79 -1.18 -16.13 -24.47
CA ILE A 79 -1.03 -17.20 -25.46
C ILE A 79 0.46 -17.38 -25.80
N THR A 80 0.95 -18.62 -25.71
CA THR A 80 2.33 -18.96 -26.01
C THR A 80 2.45 -20.20 -26.89
N GLU A 81 3.46 -20.24 -27.76
CA GLU A 81 3.84 -21.43 -28.53
C GLU A 81 4.65 -22.44 -27.70
N ASP A 82 5.12 -22.01 -26.53
CA ASP A 82 5.96 -22.81 -25.66
C ASP A 82 5.22 -24.04 -25.12
N SER A 83 6.01 -25.00 -24.67
CA SER A 83 5.49 -26.27 -24.19
C SER A 83 4.65 -26.11 -22.91
N ARG A 84 3.80 -27.11 -22.63
CA ARG A 84 3.07 -27.22 -21.35
C ARG A 84 3.97 -26.98 -20.14
N VAL A 85 5.14 -27.64 -20.12
CA VAL A 85 6.08 -27.61 -18.98
C VAL A 85 6.66 -26.21 -18.78
N ASP A 86 6.98 -25.53 -19.87
CA ASP A 86 7.53 -24.17 -19.83
C ASP A 86 6.47 -23.16 -19.37
N ALA A 87 5.22 -23.29 -19.84
CA ALA A 87 4.11 -22.46 -19.37
C ALA A 87 3.79 -22.68 -17.88
N GLU A 88 3.75 -23.93 -17.39
CA GLU A 88 3.55 -24.22 -15.96
C GLU A 88 4.70 -23.67 -15.09
N ARG A 89 5.93 -23.68 -15.61
CA ARG A 89 7.08 -23.08 -14.93
C ARG A 89 6.94 -21.57 -14.88
N PHE A 90 6.61 -20.95 -16.01
CA PHE A 90 6.39 -19.51 -16.12
C PHE A 90 5.32 -19.04 -15.15
N ILE A 91 4.14 -19.66 -15.14
CA ILE A 91 3.03 -19.31 -14.25
C ILE A 91 3.45 -19.37 -12.77
N ARG A 92 4.20 -20.40 -12.37
CA ARG A 92 4.71 -20.53 -11.00
C ARG A 92 5.73 -19.46 -10.64
N GLN A 93 6.63 -19.13 -11.56
CA GLN A 93 7.70 -18.15 -11.32
C GLN A 93 7.16 -16.71 -11.26
N THR A 94 6.22 -16.37 -12.14
CA THR A 94 5.68 -15.00 -12.26
C THR A 94 4.38 -14.80 -11.48
N ARG A 95 3.82 -15.88 -10.91
CA ARG A 95 2.51 -15.91 -10.26
C ARG A 95 1.41 -15.35 -11.18
N ALA A 96 1.40 -15.76 -12.45
CA ALA A 96 0.39 -15.32 -13.40
C ALA A 96 -1.02 -15.79 -12.96
N GLY A 97 -1.90 -14.85 -12.67
CA GLY A 97 -3.27 -15.07 -12.20
C GLY A 97 -4.34 -14.99 -13.30
N PHE A 98 -3.94 -14.72 -14.54
CA PHE A 98 -4.80 -14.72 -15.71
C PHE A 98 -4.73 -16.04 -16.49
N THR A 99 -5.63 -16.22 -17.46
CA THR A 99 -5.71 -17.43 -18.29
C THR A 99 -4.49 -17.54 -19.19
N VAL A 100 -3.89 -18.73 -19.28
CA VAL A 100 -2.74 -18.98 -20.16
C VAL A 100 -3.03 -20.17 -21.08
N GLY A 101 -2.89 -19.97 -22.38
CA GLY A 101 -2.92 -21.01 -23.41
C GLY A 101 -1.51 -21.34 -23.91
N ALA A 102 -1.12 -22.63 -23.90
CA ALA A 102 0.21 -23.09 -24.32
C ALA A 102 0.17 -24.05 -25.51
N GLY A 103 1.28 -24.14 -26.24
CA GLY A 103 1.41 -24.92 -27.46
C GLY A 103 0.56 -24.40 -28.61
N SER A 104 0.26 -23.09 -28.63
CA SER A 104 -0.53 -22.46 -29.67
C SER A 104 0.33 -22.22 -30.93
N PRO A 105 -0.13 -22.62 -32.14
CA PRO A 105 0.55 -22.28 -33.38
C PRO A 105 0.33 -20.82 -33.81
N MET A 106 -0.50 -20.04 -33.09
CA MET A 106 -0.94 -18.70 -33.52
C MET A 106 0.20 -17.69 -33.62
N LEU A 107 1.21 -17.77 -32.74
CA LEU A 107 2.41 -16.92 -32.83
C LEU A 107 3.10 -17.04 -34.19
N LYS A 108 3.15 -18.25 -34.76
CA LYS A 108 3.74 -18.52 -36.08
C LYS A 108 2.81 -18.12 -37.23
N ARG A 109 1.50 -18.32 -37.09
CA ARG A 109 0.51 -17.97 -38.12
C ARG A 109 0.40 -16.47 -38.32
N LEU A 110 0.40 -15.72 -37.23
CA LEU A 110 0.25 -14.27 -37.23
C LEU A 110 1.58 -13.49 -37.45
N ASP A 111 2.69 -14.17 -37.76
CA ASP A 111 4.04 -13.61 -37.86
C ASP A 111 4.41 -12.69 -36.67
N ILE A 112 3.93 -13.06 -35.47
CA ILE A 112 4.12 -12.30 -34.25
C ILE A 112 5.55 -12.54 -33.79
N ARG A 113 6.38 -11.49 -33.88
CA ARG A 113 7.77 -11.50 -33.39
C ARG A 113 7.84 -11.98 -31.93
N PRO A 114 8.95 -12.60 -31.49
CA PRO A 114 9.12 -13.13 -30.12
C PRO A 114 8.96 -12.12 -28.97
N SER A 115 8.90 -10.82 -29.28
CA SER A 115 8.59 -9.76 -28.33
C SER A 115 7.12 -9.82 -27.90
N ALA A 116 6.84 -9.65 -26.62
CA ALA A 116 5.48 -9.54 -26.07
C ALA A 116 4.57 -8.61 -26.91
N GLN A 117 3.54 -9.16 -27.56
CA GLN A 117 2.54 -8.37 -28.29
C GLN A 117 1.19 -8.41 -27.58
N LEU A 118 0.53 -7.26 -27.47
CA LEU A 118 -0.77 -7.13 -26.84
C LEU A 118 -1.82 -6.68 -27.84
N TYR A 119 -3.00 -7.27 -27.74
CA TYR A 119 -4.16 -6.91 -28.54
C TYR A 119 -5.36 -6.74 -27.61
N ARG A 120 -6.08 -5.64 -27.74
CA ARG A 120 -7.36 -5.42 -27.07
C ARG A 120 -8.49 -5.70 -28.06
N LEU A 121 -9.44 -6.53 -27.66
CA LEU A 121 -10.71 -6.74 -28.31
C LEU A 121 -11.76 -6.02 -27.47
N SER A 122 -12.28 -4.90 -27.98
CA SER A 122 -13.33 -4.17 -27.28
C SER A 122 -14.70 -4.55 -27.81
N ARG A 123 -15.56 -5.09 -26.94
CA ARG A 123 -16.95 -5.38 -27.29
C ARG A 123 -17.79 -4.10 -27.37
N LYS A 124 -17.47 -3.11 -26.52
CA LYS A 124 -18.12 -1.78 -26.52
C LYS A 124 -17.90 -1.02 -27.84
N GLU A 125 -16.81 -1.29 -28.53
CA GLU A 125 -16.50 -0.72 -29.86
C GLU A 125 -16.89 -1.65 -31.03
N GLY A 126 -17.92 -2.49 -30.86
CA GLY A 126 -18.43 -3.36 -31.93
C GLY A 126 -17.51 -4.55 -32.26
N GLY A 127 -16.64 -4.95 -31.34
CA GLY A 127 -15.70 -6.06 -31.53
C GLY A 127 -14.39 -5.66 -32.21
N ARG A 128 -14.01 -4.37 -32.14
CA ARG A 128 -12.78 -3.87 -32.73
C ARG A 128 -11.55 -4.48 -32.05
N ILE A 129 -10.60 -4.92 -32.87
CA ILE A 129 -9.28 -5.39 -32.42
C ILE A 129 -8.28 -4.24 -32.61
N SER A 130 -7.54 -3.89 -31.58
CA SER A 130 -6.48 -2.89 -31.63
C SER A 130 -5.21 -3.43 -30.99
N ARG A 131 -4.06 -3.17 -31.61
CA ARG A 131 -2.76 -3.47 -31.00
C ARG A 131 -2.48 -2.47 -29.90
N VAL A 132 -1.99 -2.97 -28.77
CA VAL A 132 -1.65 -2.19 -27.58
C VAL A 132 -0.13 -2.26 -27.40
N ASP A 133 0.49 -1.12 -27.18
CA ASP A 133 1.91 -1.09 -26.79
C ASP A 133 2.03 -1.43 -25.30
N VAL A 134 3.08 -2.16 -24.93
CA VAL A 134 3.40 -2.47 -23.53
C VAL A 134 3.57 -1.19 -22.72
N SER A 135 4.16 -0.15 -23.32
CA SER A 135 4.27 1.18 -22.71
C SER A 135 2.93 1.86 -22.49
N ASN A 136 1.90 1.46 -23.24
CA ASN A 136 0.56 2.03 -23.23
C ASN A 136 -0.43 1.13 -22.47
N LEU A 137 0.00 0.03 -21.85
CA LEU A 137 -0.84 -0.74 -20.93
C LEU A 137 -1.38 0.16 -19.81
N ASP A 138 -0.57 1.11 -19.36
CA ASP A 138 -0.95 2.07 -18.32
C ASP A 138 -2.04 3.04 -18.80
N SER A 139 -2.23 3.22 -20.13
CA SER A 139 -3.34 4.00 -20.72
C SER A 139 -4.62 3.18 -20.98
N LEU A 140 -4.57 1.85 -20.80
CA LEU A 140 -5.76 0.99 -20.78
C LEU A 140 -6.36 0.87 -19.38
N LEU A 141 -5.56 1.16 -18.35
CA LEU A 141 -6.09 1.67 -17.10
C LEU A 141 -6.77 3.01 -17.46
N PRO A 142 -7.95 3.36 -16.91
CA PRO A 142 -8.54 4.67 -17.18
C PRO A 142 -7.52 5.78 -16.82
N ASP A 143 -7.73 7.03 -17.25
CA ASP A 143 -6.93 8.22 -16.87
C ASP A 143 -6.93 8.44 -15.35
N TRP A 144 -6.25 7.56 -14.65
CA TRP A 144 -5.89 7.61 -13.26
C TRP A 144 -4.46 8.05 -13.43
N GLY A 145 -4.21 9.33 -13.17
CA GLY A 145 -2.86 9.87 -13.20
C GLY A 145 -1.93 9.03 -12.30
N PRO A 146 -0.68 9.44 -12.07
CA PRO A 146 -0.02 8.99 -10.85
C PRO A 146 -1.04 9.14 -9.73
N TYR A 147 -1.34 8.07 -8.99
CA TYR A 147 -2.34 8.02 -7.92
C TYR A 147 -2.14 9.11 -6.86
N GLY A 148 -1.17 10.01 -7.01
CA GLY A 148 -0.88 11.21 -6.25
C GLY A 148 -2.04 12.18 -6.01
N GLU A 149 -3.12 12.18 -6.81
CA GLU A 149 -4.24 13.14 -6.64
C GLU A 149 -5.63 12.54 -6.41
N GLU A 150 -5.86 11.25 -6.63
CA GLU A 150 -7.21 10.68 -6.43
C GLU A 150 -7.67 10.70 -4.97
N ASP A 151 -8.88 11.17 -4.73
CA ASP A 151 -9.44 11.09 -3.39
C ASP A 151 -9.83 9.64 -3.09
N ILE A 152 -9.21 9.04 -2.06
CA ILE A 152 -9.53 7.68 -1.57
C ILE A 152 -11.03 7.57 -1.27
N SER A 153 -11.69 8.69 -0.97
CA SER A 153 -13.14 8.76 -0.79
C SER A 153 -13.93 8.21 -1.98
N GLN A 154 -13.38 8.26 -3.21
CA GLN A 154 -14.04 7.82 -4.44
C GLN A 154 -13.85 6.33 -4.77
N LEU A 155 -12.98 5.62 -4.05
CA LEU A 155 -12.70 4.20 -4.28
C LEU A 155 -13.67 3.33 -3.49
N ASP A 156 -14.77 2.92 -4.10
CA ASP A 156 -15.89 2.29 -3.38
C ASP A 156 -15.93 0.77 -3.56
N GLU A 157 -15.22 0.24 -4.55
CA GLU A 157 -15.17 -1.20 -4.80
C GLU A 157 -13.92 -1.84 -4.16
N ASP A 158 -14.07 -3.05 -3.59
CA ASP A 158 -12.98 -3.79 -2.93
C ASP A 158 -11.76 -3.99 -3.85
N TRP A 159 -11.98 -4.23 -5.13
CA TRP A 159 -10.91 -4.43 -6.10
C TRP A 159 -10.13 -3.13 -6.40
N GLU A 160 -10.78 -1.96 -6.36
CA GLU A 160 -10.14 -0.66 -6.52
C GLU A 160 -9.23 -0.37 -5.33
N LEU A 161 -9.71 -0.65 -4.11
CA LEU A 161 -8.92 -0.52 -2.89
C LEU A 161 -7.72 -1.46 -2.90
N VAL A 162 -7.91 -2.73 -3.30
CA VAL A 162 -6.81 -3.71 -3.42
C VAL A 162 -5.74 -3.25 -4.42
N ASP A 163 -6.15 -2.68 -5.55
CA ASP A 163 -5.21 -2.19 -6.56
C ASP A 163 -4.48 -0.93 -6.07
N PHE A 164 -5.20 0.02 -5.48
CA PHE A 164 -4.65 1.22 -4.87
C PHE A 164 -3.62 0.89 -3.77
N ILE A 165 -3.94 -0.05 -2.88
CA ILE A 165 -3.02 -0.54 -1.84
C ILE A 165 -1.76 -1.16 -2.48
N SER A 166 -1.87 -1.77 -3.66
CA SER A 166 -0.73 -2.40 -4.38
C SER A 166 0.03 -1.42 -5.30
N SER A 167 -0.37 -0.16 -5.37
CA SER A 167 0.20 0.86 -6.25
C SER A 167 1.46 1.52 -5.66
N ASP A 168 2.02 2.50 -6.39
CA ASP A 168 3.13 3.36 -5.98
C ASP A 168 2.68 4.65 -5.27
N ALA A 169 1.40 4.74 -4.87
CA ALA A 169 0.87 5.85 -4.09
C ALA A 169 1.62 6.03 -2.75
N LEU A 170 1.49 7.22 -2.15
CA LEU A 170 2.10 7.52 -0.86
C LEU A 170 1.64 6.52 0.22
N GLY A 171 2.57 6.11 1.08
CA GLY A 171 2.33 5.09 2.11
C GLY A 171 1.12 5.34 3.01
N GLN A 172 0.96 6.58 3.48
CA GLN A 172 -0.17 6.97 4.33
C GLN A 172 -1.52 6.82 3.60
N ARG A 173 -1.55 7.13 2.30
CA ARG A 173 -2.76 6.99 1.48
C ARG A 173 -3.08 5.53 1.23
N ARG A 174 -2.07 4.72 0.93
CA ARG A 174 -2.23 3.26 0.82
C ARG A 174 -2.72 2.65 2.14
N ALA A 175 -2.21 3.11 3.28
CA ALA A 175 -2.67 2.68 4.60
C ALA A 175 -4.14 3.06 4.89
N GLU A 176 -4.58 4.25 4.47
CA GLU A 176 -6.00 4.64 4.57
C GLU A 176 -6.90 3.77 3.67
N ALA A 177 -6.43 3.36 2.50
CA ALA A 177 -7.16 2.39 1.67
C ALA A 177 -7.28 1.02 2.35
N VAL A 178 -6.25 0.54 3.09
CA VAL A 178 -6.37 -0.66 3.93
C VAL A 178 -7.47 -0.48 4.99
N ARG A 179 -7.52 0.68 5.64
CA ARG A 179 -8.59 1.00 6.61
C ARG A 179 -9.98 1.00 5.97
N LYS A 180 -10.12 1.60 4.78
CA LYS A 180 -11.39 1.62 4.03
C LYS A 180 -11.82 0.20 3.66
N LEU A 181 -10.88 -0.65 3.19
CA LEU A 181 -11.14 -2.05 2.87
C LEU A 181 -11.60 -2.84 4.10
N PHE A 182 -10.99 -2.62 5.27
CA PHE A 182 -11.45 -3.25 6.51
C PHE A 182 -12.86 -2.79 6.95
N ALA A 183 -13.17 -1.51 6.75
CA ALA A 183 -14.42 -0.91 7.21
C ALA A 183 -15.63 -1.32 6.35
N TYR A 184 -15.45 -1.43 5.03
CA TYR A 184 -16.54 -1.59 4.09
C TYR A 184 -16.47 -2.85 3.22
N GLY A 185 -15.28 -3.46 3.11
CA GLY A 185 -15.05 -4.60 2.24
C GLY A 185 -15.14 -5.96 2.92
N ASP A 186 -14.87 -7.00 2.14
CA ASP A 186 -14.79 -8.37 2.65
C ASP A 186 -13.54 -8.58 3.51
N ARG A 187 -13.75 -8.98 4.77
CA ARG A 187 -12.69 -9.30 5.72
C ARG A 187 -11.82 -10.47 5.25
N ALA A 188 -12.39 -11.45 4.57
CA ALA A 188 -11.62 -12.58 4.03
C ALA A 188 -10.67 -12.08 2.92
N ALA A 189 -11.17 -11.21 2.03
CA ALA A 189 -10.36 -10.60 0.98
C ALA A 189 -9.21 -9.75 1.56
N LEU A 190 -9.44 -9.04 2.67
CA LEU A 190 -8.38 -8.31 3.38
C LEU A 190 -7.31 -9.24 3.96
N ILE A 191 -7.71 -10.36 4.60
CA ILE A 191 -6.75 -11.34 5.15
C ILE A 191 -5.89 -11.91 4.02
N ASP A 192 -6.51 -12.36 2.93
CA ASP A 192 -5.81 -12.88 1.75
C ASP A 192 -4.87 -11.83 1.12
N LEU A 193 -5.30 -10.56 1.07
CA LEU A 193 -4.48 -9.45 0.62
C LEU A 193 -3.26 -9.27 1.51
N ALA A 194 -3.45 -9.25 2.83
CA ALA A 194 -2.40 -9.07 3.81
C ALA A 194 -1.37 -10.21 3.74
N ASP A 195 -1.82 -11.47 3.68
CA ASP A 195 -0.94 -12.64 3.54
C ASP A 195 -0.07 -12.57 2.29
N ARG A 196 -0.62 -12.04 1.19
CA ARG A 196 0.10 -11.87 -0.07
C ARG A 196 1.08 -10.70 -0.04
N LEU A 197 0.73 -9.57 0.58
CA LEU A 197 1.51 -8.33 0.52
C LEU A 197 2.54 -8.19 1.64
N LEU A 198 2.25 -8.64 2.87
CA LEU A 198 3.13 -8.46 4.03
C LEU A 198 4.58 -8.94 3.83
N PRO A 199 4.87 -10.06 3.14
CA PRO A 199 6.24 -10.49 2.90
C PRO A 199 7.07 -9.52 2.03
N GLU A 200 6.41 -8.69 1.22
CA GLU A 200 7.06 -7.81 0.24
C GLU A 200 6.84 -6.32 0.57
N GLU A 201 5.90 -5.97 1.45
CA GLU A 201 5.57 -4.59 1.80
C GLU A 201 6.65 -3.93 2.66
N ARG A 202 7.21 -2.84 2.12
CA ARG A 202 8.32 -2.10 2.74
C ARG A 202 7.86 -0.83 3.43
N ASN A 203 6.73 -0.28 3.01
CA ASN A 203 6.25 0.97 3.55
C ASN A 203 5.75 0.74 4.98
N PRO A 204 6.30 1.43 5.99
CA PRO A 204 5.95 1.18 7.39
C PRO A 204 4.46 1.44 7.66
N TRP A 205 3.87 2.47 7.03
CA TRP A 205 2.45 2.79 7.19
C TRP A 205 1.57 1.66 6.66
N VAL A 206 1.84 1.18 5.45
CA VAL A 206 1.04 0.13 4.81
C VAL A 206 1.23 -1.21 5.51
N ARG A 207 2.49 -1.59 5.79
CA ARG A 207 2.81 -2.84 6.48
C ARG A 207 2.12 -2.92 7.83
N ASN A 208 2.24 -1.88 8.67
CA ASN A 208 1.64 -1.91 9.99
C ASN A 208 0.10 -1.81 9.93
N ALA A 209 -0.48 -1.11 8.96
CA ALA A 209 -1.92 -1.13 8.71
C ALA A 209 -2.41 -2.54 8.30
N LEU A 210 -1.72 -3.22 7.39
CA LEU A 210 -2.04 -4.60 6.99
C LEU A 210 -1.96 -5.56 8.18
N ILE A 211 -0.92 -5.49 9.01
CA ILE A 211 -0.81 -6.29 10.25
C ILE A 211 -2.00 -6.01 11.18
N TYR A 212 -2.23 -4.73 11.49
CA TYR A 212 -3.27 -4.33 12.42
C TYR A 212 -4.66 -4.78 11.95
N PHE A 213 -5.03 -4.47 10.71
CA PHE A 213 -6.37 -4.77 10.21
C PHE A 213 -6.57 -6.25 9.91
N LYS A 214 -5.52 -7.00 9.57
CA LYS A 214 -5.55 -8.46 9.51
C LYS A 214 -5.87 -9.05 10.88
N GLU A 215 -5.11 -8.70 11.92
CA GLU A 215 -5.33 -9.21 13.28
C GLU A 215 -6.70 -8.80 13.84
N ARG A 216 -7.20 -7.60 13.48
CA ARG A 216 -8.57 -7.16 13.76
C ARG A 216 -9.62 -8.02 13.05
N ALA A 217 -9.38 -8.40 11.79
CA ALA A 217 -10.28 -9.24 11.01
C ALA A 217 -10.32 -10.69 11.54
N GLU A 218 -9.18 -11.19 12.02
CA GLU A 218 -9.03 -12.50 12.67
C GLU A 218 -9.57 -12.53 14.11
N GLY A 219 -9.85 -11.37 14.70
CA GLY A 219 -10.32 -11.26 16.08
C GLY A 219 -9.23 -11.47 17.14
N THR A 220 -7.96 -11.39 16.75
CA THR A 220 -6.80 -11.55 17.64
C THR A 220 -6.30 -10.24 18.23
N ARG A 221 -6.81 -9.10 17.73
CA ARG A 221 -6.46 -7.76 18.23
C ARG A 221 -7.70 -6.95 18.61
N GLU A 222 -7.61 -6.23 19.72
CA GLU A 222 -8.60 -5.23 20.14
C GLU A 222 -8.43 -3.91 19.38
N PRO A 223 -9.49 -3.10 19.25
CA PRO A 223 -9.37 -1.74 18.74
C PRO A 223 -8.39 -0.89 19.54
N GLN A 224 -7.47 -0.22 18.84
CA GLN A 224 -6.69 0.85 19.45
C GLN A 224 -7.64 2.00 19.87
N PRO A 225 -7.46 2.58 21.07
CA PRO A 225 -8.31 3.65 21.55
C PRO A 225 -8.13 4.91 20.70
N GLU A 226 -9.21 5.37 20.08
CA GLU A 226 -9.27 6.62 19.33
C GLU A 226 -10.51 7.43 19.75
N PRO A 227 -10.41 8.76 19.94
CA PRO A 227 -9.17 9.56 19.94
C PRO A 227 -8.35 9.41 21.24
N ALA A 228 -7.05 9.72 21.18
CA ALA A 228 -6.18 9.74 22.36
C ALA A 228 -6.68 10.72 23.45
N PRO A 229 -6.50 10.41 24.75
CA PRO A 229 -6.78 11.33 25.85
C PRO A 229 -6.15 12.71 25.64
N SER A 230 -4.89 12.77 25.19
CA SER A 230 -4.21 14.04 24.92
C SER A 230 -4.83 14.85 23.78
N THR A 231 -5.47 14.22 22.81
CA THR A 231 -6.24 14.90 21.76
C THR A 231 -7.52 15.49 22.32
N ILE A 232 -8.24 14.74 23.16
CA ILE A 232 -9.49 15.19 23.78
C ILE A 232 -9.21 16.36 24.74
N HIS A 233 -8.31 16.17 25.70
CA HIS A 233 -8.03 17.15 26.74
C HIS A 233 -7.46 18.45 26.18
N TYR A 234 -6.52 18.35 25.23
CA TYR A 234 -5.94 19.55 24.62
C TYR A 234 -6.97 20.33 23.82
N ARG A 235 -7.87 19.67 23.06
CA ARG A 235 -8.96 20.36 22.36
C ARG A 235 -9.86 21.11 23.33
N VAL A 236 -10.29 20.46 24.42
CA VAL A 236 -11.14 21.10 25.43
C VAL A 236 -10.42 22.26 26.11
N PHE A 237 -9.13 22.11 26.41
CA PHE A 237 -8.28 23.16 26.93
C PHE A 237 -8.21 24.36 25.99
N SER A 238 -7.98 24.14 24.69
CA SER A 238 -7.94 25.19 23.68
C SER A 238 -9.29 25.90 23.52
N ASP A 239 -10.39 25.15 23.51
CA ASP A 239 -11.76 25.71 23.34
C ASP A 239 -12.24 26.48 24.57
N LYS A 240 -11.77 26.10 25.75
CA LYS A 240 -12.21 26.64 27.05
C LYS A 240 -11.03 27.12 27.88
N LEU A 241 -10.16 27.92 27.25
CA LEU A 241 -8.90 28.30 27.85
C LEU A 241 -9.06 28.92 29.24
N ASP A 242 -10.10 29.71 29.49
CA ASP A 242 -10.33 30.42 30.75
C ASP A 242 -11.03 29.60 31.85
N ALA A 243 -11.42 28.36 31.58
CA ALA A 243 -12.13 27.56 32.57
C ALA A 243 -11.26 27.33 33.84
N PRO A 244 -11.85 27.36 35.05
CA PRO A 244 -11.10 27.24 36.30
C PRO A 244 -10.28 25.94 36.41
N GLU A 245 -10.80 24.83 35.89
CA GLU A 245 -10.15 23.53 35.88
C GLU A 245 -8.82 23.51 35.10
N TRP A 246 -8.61 24.45 34.18
CA TRP A 246 -7.39 24.58 33.37
C TRP A 246 -6.40 25.61 33.88
N ALA A 247 -6.61 26.17 35.08
CA ALA A 247 -5.75 27.22 35.62
C ALA A 247 -4.27 26.82 35.67
N THR A 248 -3.98 25.57 36.06
CA THR A 248 -2.61 25.05 36.13
C THR A 248 -1.97 24.93 34.75
N ALA A 249 -2.63 24.29 33.79
CA ALA A 249 -2.11 24.16 32.42
C ALA A 249 -1.93 25.53 31.73
N ARG A 250 -2.86 26.47 31.98
CA ARG A 250 -2.80 27.83 31.44
C ARG A 250 -1.63 28.63 32.01
N GLU A 251 -1.36 28.51 33.31
CA GLU A 251 -0.19 29.12 33.92
C GLU A 251 1.11 28.48 33.42
N TYR A 252 1.11 27.15 33.23
CA TYR A 252 2.24 26.45 32.62
C TYR A 252 2.55 26.97 31.21
N LEU A 253 1.52 27.11 30.37
CA LEU A 253 1.64 27.61 29.01
C LEU A 253 2.30 29.00 28.94
N ARG A 254 2.00 29.89 29.90
CA ARG A 254 2.58 31.26 29.94
C ARG A 254 4.07 31.29 30.24
N ARG A 255 4.56 30.31 31.00
CA ARG A 255 5.95 30.29 31.46
C ARG A 255 6.85 29.33 30.69
N VAL A 256 6.30 28.43 29.87
CA VAL A 256 7.06 27.35 29.21
C VAL A 256 8.26 27.88 28.42
N GLU A 257 8.12 29.03 27.75
CA GLU A 257 9.18 29.65 26.94
C GLU A 257 10.42 30.09 27.75
N SER A 258 10.25 30.25 29.07
CA SER A 258 11.33 30.63 29.98
C SER A 258 12.05 29.44 30.62
N LEU A 259 11.56 28.21 30.39
CA LEU A 259 12.09 27.01 31.05
C LEU A 259 13.25 26.44 30.25
N SER A 260 14.31 26.06 30.94
CA SER A 260 15.39 25.26 30.35
C SER A 260 14.94 23.84 30.05
N VAL A 261 15.64 23.15 29.14
CA VAL A 261 15.34 21.74 28.81
C VAL A 261 15.35 20.83 30.04
N THR A 262 16.26 21.05 30.98
CA THR A 262 16.30 20.30 32.25
C THR A 262 15.05 20.52 33.10
N GLN A 263 14.54 21.77 33.14
CA GLN A 263 13.29 22.08 33.85
C GLN A 263 12.09 21.45 33.15
N LEU A 264 12.03 21.52 31.82
CA LEU A 264 10.98 20.87 31.02
C LEU A 264 10.93 19.35 31.27
N LEU A 265 12.08 18.68 31.26
CA LEU A 265 12.16 17.24 31.55
C LEU A 265 11.75 16.93 33.00
N SER A 266 12.14 17.76 33.96
CA SER A 266 11.72 17.61 35.36
C SER A 266 10.20 17.78 35.50
N ASP A 267 9.63 18.80 34.87
CA ASP A 267 8.20 19.04 34.87
C ASP A 267 7.45 17.90 34.19
N TYR A 268 7.95 17.40 33.06
CA TYR A 268 7.36 16.25 32.36
C TYR A 268 7.24 15.03 33.30
N ARG A 269 8.32 14.68 34.01
CA ARG A 269 8.31 13.57 34.99
C ARG A 269 7.28 13.78 36.11
N ASN A 270 7.13 15.01 36.58
CA ASN A 270 6.19 15.34 37.64
C ASN A 270 4.72 15.28 37.18
N HIS A 271 4.47 15.31 35.88
CA HIS A 271 3.14 15.28 35.28
C HIS A 271 2.90 13.98 34.51
N LEU A 272 3.48 12.84 34.92
CA LEU A 272 3.26 11.53 34.26
C LEU A 272 1.94 10.82 34.66
N THR A 273 0.94 11.56 35.16
CA THR A 273 -0.36 10.98 35.52
C THR A 273 -1.39 11.12 34.40
N ASP A 274 -2.51 10.41 34.51
CA ASP A 274 -3.65 10.51 33.57
C ASP A 274 -4.58 11.69 33.89
N GLN A 275 -4.21 12.60 34.80
CA GLN A 275 -5.01 13.78 35.08
C GLN A 275 -5.05 14.71 33.85
N PRO A 276 -6.20 15.33 33.52
CA PRO A 276 -6.32 16.14 32.31
C PRO A 276 -5.30 17.29 32.22
N ASN A 277 -5.00 17.98 33.32
CA ASN A 277 -3.99 19.04 33.34
C ASN A 277 -2.60 18.49 33.04
N ASP A 278 -2.24 17.34 33.63
CA ASP A 278 -0.94 16.70 33.44
C ASP A 278 -0.73 16.30 31.98
N VAL A 279 -1.74 15.69 31.35
CA VAL A 279 -1.69 15.33 29.94
C VAL A 279 -1.51 16.56 29.04
N VAL A 280 -2.22 17.66 29.33
CA VAL A 280 -2.07 18.92 28.59
C VAL A 280 -0.68 19.52 28.79
N ILE A 281 -0.16 19.53 30.03
CA ILE A 281 1.18 20.03 30.35
C ILE A 281 2.25 19.22 29.64
N ARG A 282 2.18 17.88 29.65
CA ARG A 282 3.11 17.03 28.88
C ARG A 282 3.09 17.38 27.40
N ARG A 283 1.91 17.59 26.82
CA ARG A 283 1.78 18.01 25.42
C ARG A 283 2.40 19.38 25.15
N ILE A 284 2.17 20.37 26.02
CA ILE A 284 2.82 21.69 25.93
C ILE A 284 4.34 21.57 25.96
N ILE A 285 4.89 20.72 26.84
CA ILE A 285 6.33 20.47 26.94
C ILE A 285 6.88 19.92 25.62
N VAL A 286 6.24 18.89 25.06
CA VAL A 286 6.69 18.27 23.80
C VAL A 286 6.65 19.27 22.65
N ASP A 287 5.55 20.03 22.50
CA ASP A 287 5.42 21.04 21.46
C ASP A 287 6.50 22.15 21.60
N HIS A 288 6.90 22.47 22.83
CA HIS A 288 7.97 23.45 23.07
C HIS A 288 9.38 22.91 22.81
N LEU A 289 9.64 21.63 23.11
CA LEU A 289 10.96 21.01 22.91
C LEU A 289 11.43 21.03 21.45
N GLU A 290 10.52 21.07 20.48
CA GLU A 290 10.88 21.21 19.06
C GLU A 290 11.53 22.56 18.72
N HIS A 291 11.32 23.58 19.56
CA HIS A 291 11.69 24.97 19.29
C HIS A 291 12.86 25.46 20.15
N VAL A 292 13.36 24.65 21.09
CA VAL A 292 14.47 25.04 21.96
C VAL A 292 15.79 25.10 21.18
N GLN A 293 16.65 26.06 21.52
CA GLN A 293 17.93 26.26 20.85
C GLN A 293 18.95 25.16 21.21
N ASP A 294 18.91 24.65 22.44
CA ASP A 294 19.80 23.57 22.88
C ASP A 294 19.30 22.20 22.39
N ARG A 295 19.60 21.91 21.13
CA ARG A 295 19.22 20.64 20.48
C ARG A 295 19.86 19.42 21.13
N THR A 296 21.04 19.56 21.73
CA THR A 296 21.72 18.43 22.38
C THR A 296 20.98 18.02 23.65
N ALA A 297 20.63 19.00 24.50
CA ALA A 297 19.81 18.73 25.68
C ALA A 297 18.42 18.23 25.28
N ALA A 298 17.80 18.81 24.25
CA ALA A 298 16.48 18.39 23.76
C ALA A 298 16.50 16.93 23.29
N ARG A 299 17.50 16.54 22.49
CA ARG A 299 17.70 15.15 22.06
C ARG A 299 17.76 14.20 23.26
N SER A 300 18.56 14.52 24.27
CA SER A 300 18.67 13.69 25.49
C SER A 300 17.35 13.60 26.26
N ALA A 301 16.59 14.69 26.34
CA ALA A 301 15.27 14.68 26.96
C ALA A 301 14.27 13.80 26.18
N LEU A 302 14.23 13.93 24.85
CA LEU A 302 13.36 13.14 23.98
C LEU A 302 13.59 11.64 24.12
N LEU A 303 14.86 11.21 24.17
CA LEU A 303 15.23 9.80 24.39
C LEU A 303 14.63 9.23 25.67
N GLU A 304 14.60 10.01 26.75
CA GLU A 304 14.00 9.55 28.01
C GLU A 304 12.47 9.56 27.95
N MET A 305 11.89 10.62 27.38
CA MET A 305 10.44 10.84 27.37
C MET A 305 9.71 9.80 26.53
N VAL A 306 10.24 9.46 25.33
CA VAL A 306 9.56 8.56 24.39
C VAL A 306 9.35 7.15 24.94
N ALA A 307 10.30 6.63 25.73
CA ALA A 307 10.16 5.32 26.37
C ALA A 307 9.15 5.29 27.53
N ARG A 308 8.78 6.45 28.08
CA ARG A 308 7.95 6.55 29.29
C ARG A 308 6.55 7.09 29.04
N GLU A 309 6.30 7.72 27.90
CA GLU A 309 5.02 8.38 27.63
C GLU A 309 3.87 7.36 27.48
N PRO A 310 2.88 7.32 28.38
CA PRO A 310 1.75 6.39 28.25
C PRO A 310 0.77 6.75 27.13
N ASP A 311 0.60 8.04 26.79
CA ASP A 311 -0.33 8.48 25.75
C ASP A 311 0.30 8.33 24.35
N TYR A 312 -0.28 7.47 23.52
CA TYR A 312 0.30 7.16 22.20
C TYR A 312 0.43 8.39 21.30
N PHE A 313 -0.42 9.42 21.45
CA PHE A 313 -0.38 10.59 20.59
C PHE A 313 0.68 11.60 21.05
N ILE A 314 0.92 11.73 22.36
CA ILE A 314 2.10 12.46 22.86
C ILE A 314 3.37 11.71 22.44
N ARG A 315 3.38 10.37 22.52
CA ARG A 315 4.52 9.56 22.07
C ARG A 315 4.79 9.74 20.57
N LEU A 316 3.74 9.76 19.75
CA LEU A 316 3.84 10.07 18.32
C LEU A 316 4.53 11.42 18.08
N ARG A 317 4.14 12.46 18.84
CA ARG A 317 4.77 13.79 18.75
C ARG A 317 6.24 13.73 19.14
N LEU A 318 6.58 13.10 20.25
CA LEU A 318 7.96 12.90 20.69
C LEU A 318 8.82 12.23 19.61
N VAL A 319 8.29 11.20 18.94
CA VAL A 319 8.99 10.54 17.82
C VAL A 319 9.20 11.52 16.66
N GLY A 320 8.17 12.28 16.29
CA GLY A 320 8.25 13.32 15.25
C GLY A 320 9.28 14.41 15.57
N SER A 321 9.41 14.82 16.84
CA SER A 321 10.35 15.85 17.29
C SER A 321 11.82 15.47 17.03
N PHE A 322 12.17 14.18 16.95
CA PHE A 322 13.53 13.77 16.57
C PHE A 322 13.90 14.24 15.16
N SER A 323 12.97 14.32 14.21
CA SER A 323 13.25 14.82 12.86
C SER A 323 13.68 16.30 12.84
N THR A 324 13.27 17.08 13.85
CA THR A 324 13.61 18.50 13.98
C THR A 324 14.89 18.71 14.80
N VAL A 325 15.05 17.91 15.86
CA VAL A 325 16.12 18.09 16.86
C VAL A 325 17.40 17.37 16.45
N CYS A 326 17.29 16.19 15.82
CA CYS A 326 18.43 15.39 15.37
C CYS A 326 18.86 15.76 13.95
N ASN A 327 20.12 15.48 13.64
CA ASN A 327 20.65 15.64 12.29
C ASN A 327 20.55 14.31 11.54
N VAL A 328 20.48 14.39 10.21
CA VAL A 328 20.75 13.24 9.34
C VAL A 328 22.15 12.69 9.69
N GLY A 329 22.23 11.37 9.86
CA GLY A 329 23.40 10.63 10.32
C GLY A 329 23.38 10.24 11.80
N ASP A 330 22.37 10.63 12.58
CA ASP A 330 22.23 10.25 14.00
C ASP A 330 21.82 8.76 14.17
N GLN A 331 22.80 7.87 13.99
CA GLN A 331 22.60 6.42 14.05
C GLN A 331 22.14 5.94 15.43
N GLU A 332 22.60 6.58 16.51
CA GLU A 332 22.21 6.18 17.87
C GLU A 332 20.70 6.37 18.09
N VAL A 333 20.13 7.49 17.64
CA VAL A 333 18.68 7.73 17.73
C VAL A 333 17.92 6.80 16.78
N ALA A 334 18.42 6.58 15.57
CA ALA A 334 17.78 5.69 14.62
C ALA A 334 17.70 4.24 15.13
N ASP A 335 18.80 3.72 15.69
CA ASP A 335 18.87 2.37 16.27
C ASP A 335 17.96 2.25 17.50
N TYR A 336 17.93 3.29 18.33
CA TYR A 336 17.04 3.36 19.48
C TYR A 336 15.55 3.32 19.08
N LEU A 337 15.15 4.12 18.09
CA LEU A 337 13.78 4.12 17.56
C LEU A 337 13.42 2.77 16.93
N ASP A 338 14.36 2.13 16.25
CA ASP A 338 14.13 0.82 15.66
C ASP A 338 13.87 -0.25 16.73
N ALA A 339 14.64 -0.24 17.81
CA ALA A 339 14.47 -1.14 18.95
C ALA A 339 13.12 -0.89 19.66
N LEU A 340 12.71 0.36 19.84
CA LEU A 340 11.39 0.68 20.41
C LEU A 340 10.26 0.17 19.51
N ALA A 341 10.37 0.37 18.19
CA ALA A 341 9.35 -0.05 17.22
C ALA A 341 9.08 -1.57 17.23
N GLU A 342 10.04 -2.41 17.62
CA GLU A 342 9.85 -3.87 17.74
C GLU A 342 8.83 -4.24 18.82
N THR A 343 8.72 -3.42 19.87
CA THR A 343 7.84 -3.65 21.02
C THR A 343 6.62 -2.71 21.04
N GLU A 344 6.55 -1.75 20.12
CA GLU A 344 5.47 -0.78 20.06
C GLU A 344 4.15 -1.45 19.64
N THR A 345 3.11 -1.23 20.45
CA THR A 345 1.80 -1.86 20.27
C THR A 345 0.86 -0.99 19.43
N ASN A 346 1.12 0.32 19.35
CA ASN A 346 0.41 1.23 18.47
C ASN A 346 0.93 1.11 17.02
N LEU A 347 0.38 0.13 16.32
CA LEU A 347 0.69 -0.16 14.92
C LEU A 347 0.20 0.90 13.92
N LEU A 348 -0.85 1.66 14.21
CA LEU A 348 -1.40 2.57 13.21
C LEU A 348 -0.64 3.90 13.12
N HIS A 349 -0.08 4.38 14.23
CA HIS A 349 0.48 5.74 14.30
C HIS A 349 1.93 5.74 14.76
N VAL A 350 2.22 5.15 15.93
CA VAL A 350 3.53 5.35 16.59
C VAL A 350 4.60 4.47 15.95
N ARG A 351 4.38 3.16 15.85
CA ARG A 351 5.36 2.23 15.26
C ARG A 351 5.78 2.64 13.84
N PRO A 352 4.85 2.93 12.90
CA PRO A 352 5.26 3.37 11.57
C PRO A 352 5.99 4.71 11.58
N MET A 353 5.68 5.62 12.51
CA MET A 353 6.43 6.87 12.69
C MET A 353 7.86 6.60 13.20
N MET A 354 8.06 5.68 14.15
CA MET A 354 9.39 5.30 14.64
C MET A 354 10.25 4.73 13.50
N GLU A 355 9.69 3.81 12.72
CA GLU A 355 10.34 3.21 11.55
C GLU A 355 10.68 4.27 10.48
N TYR A 356 9.76 5.21 10.24
CA TYR A 356 9.95 6.31 9.30
C TYR A 356 11.05 7.28 9.75
N VAL A 357 11.00 7.76 10.99
CA VAL A 357 11.98 8.73 11.51
C VAL A 357 13.36 8.09 11.59
N ALA A 358 13.47 6.82 12.00
CA ALA A 358 14.74 6.08 11.95
C ALA A 358 15.31 6.04 10.53
N TYR A 359 14.48 5.79 9.52
CA TYR A 359 14.90 5.80 8.12
C TYR A 359 15.38 7.18 7.65
N VAL A 360 14.63 8.24 7.94
CA VAL A 360 14.97 9.63 7.60
C VAL A 360 16.30 10.01 8.25
N LEU A 361 16.48 9.69 9.53
CA LEU A 361 17.73 9.99 10.23
C LEU A 361 18.92 9.24 9.62
N ARG A 362 18.76 8.01 9.13
CA ARG A 362 19.86 7.28 8.50
C ARG A 362 20.20 7.77 7.10
N THR A 363 19.20 8.11 6.31
CA THR A 363 19.34 8.26 4.85
C THR A 363 19.20 9.70 4.37
N GLY A 364 18.57 10.56 5.16
CA GLY A 364 18.12 11.88 4.74
C GLY A 364 16.97 11.85 3.73
N GLN A 365 16.34 10.70 3.49
CA GLN A 365 15.27 10.55 2.51
C GLN A 365 13.91 10.50 3.21
N GLU A 366 12.99 11.35 2.76
CA GLU A 366 11.60 11.39 3.24
C GLU A 366 10.66 10.49 2.42
N ASP A 367 11.12 10.03 1.24
CA ASP A 367 10.31 9.21 0.35
C ASP A 367 10.26 7.75 0.80
N THR A 368 9.17 7.40 1.48
CA THR A 368 8.89 6.03 1.95
C THR A 368 8.82 4.96 0.85
N ARG A 369 8.73 5.33 -0.44
CA ARG A 369 8.78 4.37 -1.57
C ARG A 369 10.18 3.77 -1.77
N THR A 370 11.21 4.44 -1.26
CA THR A 370 12.60 4.02 -1.39
C THR A 370 13.10 3.20 -0.19
N MET A 371 12.29 3.07 0.86
CA MET A 371 12.63 2.30 2.06
C MET A 371 12.94 0.84 1.71
N GLN A 372 14.06 0.35 2.21
CA GLN A 372 14.41 -1.07 2.14
C GLN A 372 13.83 -1.82 3.34
N PRO A 373 13.46 -3.11 3.20
CA PRO A 373 13.02 -3.91 4.32
C PRO A 373 14.15 -4.03 5.34
N ARG A 374 13.81 -4.09 6.63
CA ARG A 374 14.77 -4.44 7.68
C ARG A 374 15.38 -5.82 7.32
N PRO A 375 16.71 -5.99 7.43
CA PRO A 375 17.34 -7.30 7.23
C PRO A 375 16.85 -8.35 8.24
#